data_AF-A0A2K2TWY1-F1
#
_entry.id   AF-A0A2K2TWY1-F1
#
_cell.length_a   1.000
_cell.length_b   1.000
_cell.length_c   1.000
_cell.angle_alpha   90.00
_cell.angle_beta   90.00
_cell.angle_gamma   90.00
#
_symmetry.space_group_name_H-M   'P 1'
#
loop_
_entity.id
_entity.type
_entity.pdbx_description
1 polymer ?
#
loop_
_entity_poly.entity_id
_entity_poly.type
_entity_poly.pdbx_seq_one_letter_code
_entity_poly.pdbx_strand_id
1 'polypeptide(L)'
;MTDDILRQKLKKMKKNKLEIALDLSYMHCGVTDDKYERPINPLLLLAVDVQADMIIDMHIMDIDENEVDAVLNFFIPFVMEHGRMKTVYARNPWIFAALSDICEFCGINLVGDELEGVDEILEDVMSMMR
;
A
#
# COMPACT_ATOMS: atom_id res chain seq x y z
N MET A 1 -8.28 11.08 18.10
CA MET A 1 -9.57 10.68 17.48
C MET A 1 -9.81 9.25 17.93
N THR A 2 -10.96 8.91 18.50
CA THR A 2 -11.20 7.53 18.97
C THR A 2 -11.42 6.60 17.78
N ASP A 3 -10.93 5.36 17.87
CA ASP A 3 -11.03 4.35 16.79
C ASP A 3 -12.47 4.15 16.30
N ASP A 4 -13.46 4.24 17.19
CA ASP A 4 -14.87 4.13 16.84
C ASP A 4 -15.35 5.23 15.89
N ILE A 5 -14.84 6.46 16.05
CA ILE A 5 -15.20 7.59 15.17
C ILE A 5 -14.61 7.36 13.78
N LEU A 6 -13.36 6.89 13.71
CA LEU A 6 -12.70 6.57 12.45
C LEU A 6 -13.45 5.47 11.70
N ARG A 7 -13.74 4.38 12.41
CA ARG A 7 -14.50 3.23 11.88
C ARG A 7 -15.85 3.64 11.30
N GLN A 8 -16.59 4.49 12.00
CA GLN A 8 -17.87 5.00 11.49
C GLN A 8 -17.72 5.87 10.24
N LYS A 9 -16.68 6.71 10.17
CA LYS A 9 -16.41 7.52 8.99
C LYS A 9 -16.10 6.64 7.77
N LEU A 10 -15.18 5.69 7.91
CA LEU A 10 -14.80 4.75 6.84
C LEU A 10 -16.02 3.94 6.33
N LYS A 11 -16.86 3.44 7.23
CA LYS A 11 -18.09 2.71 6.85
C LYS A 11 -19.08 3.55 6.04
N LYS A 12 -19.13 4.87 6.26
CA LYS A 12 -20.05 5.79 5.58
C LYS A 12 -19.58 6.16 4.17
N MET A 13 -18.31 5.93 3.86
CA MET A 13 -17.78 6.20 2.53
C MET A 13 -18.51 5.37 1.47
N LYS A 14 -18.71 5.96 0.28
CA LYS A 14 -19.43 5.29 -0.82
C LYS A 14 -18.61 4.09 -1.30
N LYS A 15 -19.28 2.98 -1.60
CA LYS A 15 -18.64 1.86 -2.30
C LYS A 15 -18.45 2.22 -3.77
N ASN A 16 -17.34 1.82 -4.34
CA ASN A 16 -17.05 1.98 -5.76
C ASN A 16 -16.56 0.62 -6.35
N LYS A 17 -16.18 0.62 -7.63
CA LYS A 17 -15.70 -0.57 -8.34
C LYS A 17 -14.17 -0.63 -8.44
N LEU A 18 -13.46 0.29 -7.79
CA LEU A 18 -12.01 0.33 -7.83
C LEU A 18 -11.45 -0.96 -7.25
N GLU A 19 -10.39 -1.45 -7.87
CA GLU A 19 -9.60 -2.57 -7.39
C GLU A 19 -8.15 -2.13 -7.38
N ILE A 20 -7.48 -2.26 -6.23
CA ILE A 20 -6.07 -1.87 -6.10
C ILE A 20 -5.22 -3.06 -5.73
N ALA A 21 -3.95 -3.02 -6.11
CA ALA A 21 -2.91 -3.87 -5.56
C ALA A 21 -2.04 -3.04 -4.60
N LEU A 22 -1.69 -3.65 -3.47
CA LEU A 22 -0.73 -3.11 -2.52
C LEU A 22 0.41 -4.10 -2.35
N ASP A 23 1.64 -3.59 -2.46
CA ASP A 23 2.83 -4.39 -2.27
C ASP A 23 3.89 -3.65 -1.45
N LEU A 24 4.71 -4.44 -0.75
CA LEU A 24 5.90 -3.98 -0.02
C LEU A 24 7.10 -4.71 -0.60
N SER A 25 7.91 -4.00 -1.38
CA SER A 25 8.99 -4.58 -2.19
C SER A 25 10.31 -3.86 -1.97
N TYR A 26 11.40 -4.62 -1.81
CA TYR A 26 12.73 -4.03 -1.75
C TYR A 26 13.14 -3.53 -3.13
N MET A 27 13.71 -2.34 -3.16
CA MET A 27 14.15 -1.74 -4.42
C MET A 27 15.40 -2.44 -4.98
N HIS A 28 16.18 -3.16 -4.16
CA HIS A 28 17.44 -3.78 -4.59
C HIS A 28 18.45 -2.76 -5.16
N CYS A 29 18.37 -1.51 -4.70
CA CYS A 29 19.34 -0.46 -4.98
C CYS A 29 19.96 0.03 -3.67
N GLY A 30 21.23 0.47 -3.74
CA GLY A 30 21.90 1.09 -2.61
C GLY A 30 21.64 2.58 -2.61
N VAL A 31 20.90 3.09 -1.63
CA VAL A 31 20.66 4.51 -1.43
C VAL A 31 21.55 5.02 -0.30
N THR A 32 22.30 6.10 -0.55
CA THR A 32 23.08 6.80 0.48
C THR A 32 22.24 7.94 1.02
N ASP A 33 22.02 7.96 2.33
CA ASP A 33 21.33 9.02 3.06
C ASP A 33 22.20 9.43 4.24
N ASP A 34 22.32 10.73 4.50
CA ASP A 34 23.15 11.30 5.57
C ASP A 34 22.74 10.79 6.97
N LYS A 35 21.51 10.26 7.13
CA LYS A 35 21.03 9.59 8.34
C LYS A 35 21.77 8.28 8.63
N TYR A 36 22.36 7.63 7.63
CA TYR A 36 22.90 6.27 7.75
C TYR A 36 24.37 6.19 7.35
N GLU A 37 25.19 5.48 8.14
CA GLU A 37 26.64 5.35 7.88
C GLU A 37 26.97 4.51 6.63
N ARG A 38 26.02 3.71 6.14
CA ARG A 38 26.19 2.78 5.02
C ARG A 38 25.02 2.90 4.04
N PRO A 39 25.22 2.61 2.75
CA PRO A 39 24.13 2.53 1.80
C PRO A 39 23.07 1.52 2.27
N ILE A 40 21.82 1.92 2.11
CA ILE A 40 20.66 1.15 2.56
C ILE A 40 19.92 0.60 1.35
N ASN A 41 19.25 -0.54 1.53
CA ASN A 41 18.31 -1.07 0.55
C ASN A 41 16.89 -0.73 1.01
N PRO A 42 16.27 0.32 0.47
CA PRO A 42 14.97 0.79 0.96
C PRO A 42 13.84 -0.18 0.60
N LEU A 43 12.81 -0.17 1.44
CA LEU A 43 11.54 -0.85 1.21
C LEU A 43 10.57 0.15 0.57
N LEU A 44 9.91 -0.25 -0.52
CA LEU A 44 8.92 0.54 -1.24
C LEU A 44 7.53 0.00 -0.93
N LEU A 45 6.65 0.85 -0.42
CA LEU A 45 5.20 0.63 -0.45
C LEU A 45 4.66 1.14 -1.79
N LEU A 46 4.06 0.25 -2.56
CA LEU A 46 3.51 0.55 -3.88
C LEU A 46 1.99 0.29 -3.90
N ALA A 47 1.23 1.26 -4.40
CA ALA A 47 -0.20 1.15 -4.66
C ALA A 47 -0.49 1.31 -6.15
N VAL A 48 -1.23 0.37 -6.73
CA VAL A 48 -1.53 0.33 -8.17
C VAL A 48 -3.04 0.18 -8.39
N ASP A 49 -3.60 0.93 -9.33
CA ASP A 49 -4.94 0.66 -9.88
C ASP A 49 -4.84 -0.52 -10.84
N VAL A 50 -5.43 -1.66 -10.46
CA VAL A 50 -5.33 -2.92 -11.22
C VAL A 50 -6.04 -2.83 -12.58
N GLN A 51 -7.07 -1.99 -12.71
CA GLN A 51 -7.84 -1.89 -13.94
C GLN A 51 -7.18 -0.93 -14.93
N ALA A 52 -6.58 0.14 -14.43
CA ALA A 52 -5.91 1.13 -15.26
C ALA A 52 -4.43 0.82 -15.49
N ASP A 53 -3.85 -0.12 -14.73
CA ASP A 53 -2.43 -0.45 -14.73
C ASP A 53 -1.55 0.78 -14.46
N MET A 54 -2.00 1.60 -13.49
CA MET A 54 -1.34 2.86 -13.13
C MET A 54 -0.98 2.90 -11.66
N ILE A 55 0.21 3.42 -11.38
CA ILE A 55 0.66 3.74 -10.03
C ILE A 55 -0.26 4.81 -9.44
N ILE A 56 -0.88 4.49 -8.31
CA ILE A 56 -1.65 5.41 -7.48
C ILE A 56 -0.70 6.17 -6.56
N ASP A 57 0.18 5.45 -5.88
CA ASP A 57 1.10 6.03 -4.91
C ASP A 57 2.36 5.17 -4.75
N MET A 58 3.45 5.82 -4.37
CA MET A 58 4.74 5.21 -4.07
C MET A 58 5.33 5.87 -2.83
N HIS A 59 5.63 5.06 -1.83
CA HIS A 59 6.25 5.53 -0.59
C HIS A 59 7.52 4.73 -0.30
N ILE A 60 8.67 5.40 -0.42
CA ILE A 60 9.97 4.84 -0.03
C ILE A 60 10.08 4.98 1.48
N MET A 61 10.11 3.86 2.18
CA MET A 61 10.11 3.83 3.64
C MET A 61 11.49 4.13 4.23
N ASP A 62 11.49 4.89 5.33
CA ASP A 62 12.67 5.01 6.20
C ASP A 62 12.91 3.65 6.93
N ILE A 63 14.16 3.34 7.30
CA ILE A 63 14.50 2.06 7.96
C ILE A 63 13.75 1.86 9.29
N ASP A 64 13.48 2.96 9.99
CA ASP A 64 12.81 2.95 11.30
C ASP A 64 11.28 3.02 11.18
N GLU A 65 10.75 3.11 9.95
CA GLU A 65 9.31 3.17 9.71
C GLU A 65 8.67 1.78 9.84
N ASN A 66 7.57 1.70 10.56
CA ASN A 66 6.81 0.46 10.71
C ASN A 66 5.92 0.20 9.49
N GLU A 67 5.97 -1.01 8.95
CA GLU A 67 5.24 -1.42 7.75
C GLU A 67 3.72 -1.34 7.91
N VAL A 68 3.20 -1.72 9.09
CA VAL A 68 1.76 -1.65 9.38
C VAL A 68 1.31 -0.19 9.41
N ASP A 69 2.08 0.68 10.07
CA ASP A 69 1.77 2.11 10.13
C ASP A 69 1.83 2.76 8.74
N ALA A 70 2.84 2.45 7.93
CA ALA A 70 2.97 2.95 6.56
C ALA A 70 1.75 2.57 5.70
N VAL A 71 1.34 1.30 5.75
CA VAL A 71 0.15 0.80 5.04
C VAL A 71 -1.13 1.51 5.52
N LEU A 72 -1.30 1.70 6.83
CA LEU A 72 -2.45 2.40 7.39
C LEU A 72 -2.48 3.89 7.02
N ASN A 73 -1.32 4.53 7.01
CA ASN A 73 -1.13 5.94 6.65
C ASN A 73 -1.47 6.19 5.19
N PHE A 74 -1.24 5.23 4.30
CA PHE A 74 -1.74 5.27 2.93
C PHE A 74 -3.26 4.97 2.89
N PHE A 75 -3.68 3.84 3.46
CA PHE A 75 -5.00 3.27 3.18
C PHE A 75 -6.17 4.08 3.77
N ILE A 76 -6.02 4.60 4.99
CA ILE A 76 -7.10 5.33 5.66
C ILE A 76 -7.45 6.62 4.90
N PRO A 77 -6.48 7.51 4.58
CA PRO A 77 -6.75 8.69 3.74
C PRO A 77 -7.33 8.31 2.38
N PHE A 78 -6.77 7.27 1.74
CA PHE A 78 -7.24 6.82 0.43
C PHE A 78 -8.72 6.46 0.43
N VAL A 79 -9.19 5.69 1.41
CA VAL A 79 -10.62 5.34 1.55
C VAL A 79 -11.48 6.57 1.87
N MET A 80 -10.95 7.53 2.63
CA MET A 80 -11.66 8.78 2.95
C MET A 80 -11.81 9.69 1.72
N GLU A 81 -10.87 9.65 0.78
CA GLU A 81 -10.89 10.48 -0.42
C GLU A 81 -11.67 9.81 -1.57
N HIS A 82 -11.35 8.56 -1.88
CA HIS A 82 -11.85 7.87 -3.07
C HIS A 82 -13.05 6.96 -2.78
N GLY A 83 -13.32 6.69 -1.51
CA GLY A 83 -14.35 5.77 -1.06
C GLY A 83 -13.87 4.34 -0.86
N ARG A 84 -14.80 3.45 -0.54
CA ARG A 84 -14.50 2.03 -0.29
C ARG A 84 -14.36 1.30 -1.63
N MET A 85 -13.15 0.87 -1.94
CA MET A 85 -12.88 -0.01 -3.08
C MET A 85 -13.59 -1.35 -2.95
N LYS A 86 -13.68 -2.05 -4.08
CA LYS A 86 -14.22 -3.40 -4.16
C LYS A 86 -13.22 -4.42 -3.60
N THR A 87 -11.97 -4.33 -4.04
CA THR A 87 -10.92 -5.30 -3.70
C THR A 87 -9.58 -4.61 -3.48
N VAL A 88 -8.81 -5.13 -2.53
CA VAL A 88 -7.38 -4.91 -2.33
C VAL A 88 -6.69 -6.24 -2.51
N TYR A 89 -5.76 -6.32 -3.46
CA TYR A 89 -4.88 -7.46 -3.65
C TYR A 89 -3.55 -7.21 -2.94
N ALA A 90 -3.01 -8.23 -2.27
CA ALA A 90 -1.73 -8.14 -1.57
C ALA A 90 -1.06 -9.51 -1.45
N ARG A 91 0.27 -9.54 -1.33
CA ARG A 91 1.06 -10.74 -0.98
C ARG A 91 1.75 -10.64 0.37
N ASN A 92 2.05 -9.43 0.82
CA ASN A 92 2.85 -9.21 2.02
C ASN A 92 2.03 -9.38 3.32
N PRO A 93 2.46 -10.23 4.28
CA PRO A 93 1.75 -10.44 5.55
C PRO A 93 1.51 -9.17 6.38
N TRP A 94 2.39 -8.16 6.30
CA TRP A 94 2.22 -6.90 7.02
C TRP A 94 1.02 -6.10 6.50
N ILE A 95 0.74 -6.18 5.20
CA ILE A 95 -0.46 -5.57 4.61
C ILE A 95 -1.71 -6.27 5.13
N PHE A 96 -1.69 -7.60 5.24
CA PHE A 96 -2.81 -8.34 5.85
C PHE A 96 -3.00 -7.97 7.31
N ALA A 97 -1.91 -7.87 8.08
CA ALA A 97 -1.98 -7.46 9.48
C ALA A 97 -2.56 -6.05 9.64
N ALA A 98 -2.20 -5.12 8.75
CA ALA A 98 -2.71 -3.76 8.76
C ALA A 98 -4.19 -3.67 8.36
N LEU A 99 -4.62 -4.42 7.33
CA LEU A 99 -5.87 -4.16 6.64
C LEU A 99 -7.01 -5.12 6.98
N SER A 100 -6.75 -6.28 7.60
CA SER A 100 -7.78 -7.31 7.82
C SER A 100 -9.03 -6.77 8.52
N ASP A 101 -8.86 -6.12 9.68
CA ASP A 101 -9.99 -5.58 10.44
C ASP A 101 -10.72 -4.47 9.68
N ILE A 102 -9.96 -3.57 9.03
CA ILE A 102 -10.52 -2.43 8.29
C ILE A 102 -11.32 -2.89 7.08
N CYS A 103 -10.76 -3.81 6.30
CA CYS A 103 -11.42 -4.37 5.13
C CYS A 103 -12.68 -5.12 5.52
N GLU A 104 -12.65 -5.93 6.60
CA GLU A 104 -13.81 -6.64 7.10
C GLU A 104 -14.96 -5.69 7.44
N PHE A 105 -14.72 -4.69 8.29
CA PHE A 105 -15.80 -3.80 8.71
C PHE A 105 -16.22 -2.80 7.62
N CYS A 106 -15.34 -2.48 6.65
CA CYS A 106 -15.70 -1.65 5.50
C CYS A 106 -16.44 -2.45 4.42
N GLY A 107 -16.34 -3.79 4.44
CA GLY A 107 -16.85 -4.67 3.40
C GLY A 107 -16.09 -4.47 2.09
N ILE A 108 -14.76 -4.42 2.19
CA ILE A 108 -13.77 -4.41 1.11
C ILE A 108 -13.16 -5.82 1.08
N ASN A 109 -13.02 -6.43 -0.10
CA ASN A 109 -12.36 -7.73 -0.19
C ASN A 109 -10.85 -7.56 -0.05
N LEU A 110 -10.21 -8.28 0.85
CA LEU A 110 -8.75 -8.37 0.95
C LEU A 110 -8.33 -9.75 0.46
N VAL A 111 -7.59 -9.81 -0.65
CA VAL A 111 -7.32 -11.04 -1.39
C VAL A 111 -5.82 -11.26 -1.53
N GLY A 112 -5.38 -12.49 -1.26
CA GLY A 112 -4.03 -12.96 -1.56
C GLY A 112 -3.85 -13.19 -3.05
N ASP A 113 -2.83 -12.57 -3.62
CA ASP A 113 -2.49 -12.65 -5.05
C ASP A 113 -0.97 -12.50 -5.21
N GLU A 114 -0.37 -13.10 -6.24
CA GLU A 114 1.08 -13.01 -6.48
C GLU A 114 1.51 -11.65 -7.04
N LEU A 115 0.56 -10.85 -7.53
CA LEU A 115 0.73 -9.49 -8.06
C LEU A 115 1.63 -9.40 -9.30
N GLU A 116 1.49 -10.33 -10.25
CA GLU A 116 2.32 -10.39 -11.48
C GLU A 116 2.37 -9.04 -12.25
N GLY A 117 1.24 -8.33 -12.38
CA GLY A 117 1.22 -7.01 -13.02
C GLY A 117 1.95 -5.91 -12.24
N VAL A 118 2.01 -6.04 -10.91
CA VAL A 118 2.78 -5.11 -10.07
C VAL A 118 4.28 -5.36 -10.25
N ASP A 119 4.69 -6.61 -10.46
CA ASP A 119 6.09 -6.95 -10.72
C ASP A 119 6.60 -6.28 -12.01
N GLU A 120 5.79 -6.24 -13.09
CA GLU A 120 6.13 -5.52 -14.33
C GLU A 120 6.33 -4.01 -14.08
N ILE A 121 5.42 -3.39 -13.32
CA ILE A 121 5.53 -1.97 -12.95
C ILE A 121 6.78 -1.72 -12.10
N LEU A 122 7.09 -2.61 -11.16
CA LEU A 122 8.28 -2.50 -10.32
C LEU A 122 9.56 -2.58 -11.16
N GLU A 123 9.63 -3.50 -12.12
CA GLU A 123 10.79 -3.60 -13.02
C GLU A 123 11.02 -2.30 -13.80
N ASP A 124 9.96 -1.71 -14.34
CA ASP A 124 10.02 -0.44 -15.07
C ASP A 124 10.51 0.69 -14.17
N VAL A 125 9.91 0.85 -12.98
CA VAL A 125 10.33 1.84 -11.97
C VAL A 125 11.81 1.66 -11.63
N MET A 126 12.22 0.44 -11.34
CA MET A 126 13.59 0.13 -10.96
C MET A 126 14.59 0.39 -12.10
N SER A 127 14.18 0.18 -13.35
CA SER A 127 15.02 0.46 -14.51
C SER A 127 15.33 1.96 -14.67
N MET A 128 14.40 2.84 -14.29
CA MET A 128 14.57 4.30 -14.36
C MET A 128 15.53 4.85 -13.31
N MET A 129 15.80 4.09 -12.24
CA MET A 129 16.69 4.47 -11.14
C MET A 129 18.13 3.94 -11.30
N ARG A 130 18.42 3.26 -12.41
CA ARG A 130 19.76 2.75 -12.74
C ARG A 130 20.62 3.73 -13.53
#